data_AF-A0A2N2FZ45-F1
#
_entry.id   AF-A0A2N2FZ45-F1
#
_cell.length_a   1.000
_cell.length_b   1.000
_cell.length_c   1.000
_cell.angle_alpha   90.00
_cell.angle_beta   90.00
_cell.angle_gamma   90.00
#
_symmetry.space_group_name_H-M   'P 1'
#
loop_
_entity.id
_entity.type
_entity.pdbx_description
1 polymer ?
#
loop_
_entity_poly.entity_id
_entity_poly.type
_entity_poly.pdbx_seq_one_letter_code
_entity_poly.pdbx_strand_id
1 'polypeptide(L)'
;MAIGWFALLTKVPWSEVISNAPKVADAAKKLWKAVANKSVSSETLTDVAPPHFLPDATFIAGMEARLIAMEAGHSDLQNQMLASSELIKELADQNAQLVKRIETNRIRVIWLTVAIGLVIIFMALARLR
;
A
#
# COMPACT_ATOMS: atom_id res chain seq x y z
N MET A 1 21.97 8.15 -17.59
CA MET A 1 20.65 7.72 -18.09
C MET A 1 19.74 7.38 -16.91
N ALA A 2 19.21 8.39 -16.20
CA ALA A 2 18.35 8.17 -15.03
C ALA A 2 17.36 9.33 -14.79
N ILE A 3 17.19 10.24 -15.75
CA ILE A 3 16.31 11.42 -15.62
C ILE A 3 14.94 11.18 -16.30
N GLY A 4 14.82 10.12 -17.12
CA GLY A 4 13.60 9.82 -17.87
C GLY A 4 12.40 9.41 -17.00
N TRP A 5 12.61 8.75 -15.85
CA TRP A 5 11.51 8.33 -14.97
C TRP A 5 10.86 9.51 -14.23
N PHE A 6 11.64 10.52 -13.86
CA PHE A 6 11.11 11.72 -13.19
C PHE A 6 10.26 12.59 -14.14
N ALA A 7 10.66 12.66 -15.42
CA ALA A 7 9.88 13.33 -16.47
C ALA A 7 8.55 12.63 -16.78
N LEU A 8 8.48 11.31 -16.55
CA LEU A 8 7.24 10.55 -16.66
C LEU A 8 6.33 10.77 -15.45
N LEU A 9 6.87 10.82 -14.23
CA LEU A 9 6.08 11.08 -13.01
C LEU A 9 5.45 12.47 -12.98
N THR A 10 6.12 13.47 -13.56
CA THR A 10 5.57 14.83 -13.67
C THR A 10 4.44 14.95 -14.69
N LYS A 11 4.34 14.02 -15.65
CA LYS A 11 3.20 13.93 -16.59
C LYS A 11 1.98 13.23 -16.01
N VAL A 12 2.09 12.59 -14.84
CA VAL A 12 0.97 11.94 -14.17
C VAL A 12 0.11 13.01 -13.47
N PRO A 13 -1.22 13.04 -13.70
CA PRO A 13 -2.11 13.97 -13.04
C PRO A 13 -2.35 13.55 -11.58
N TRP A 14 -1.40 13.86 -10.68
CA TRP A 14 -1.47 13.49 -9.27
C TRP A 14 -2.76 13.96 -8.57
N SER A 15 -3.33 15.09 -8.99
CA SER A 15 -4.63 15.56 -8.48
C SER A 15 -5.76 14.58 -8.74
N GLU A 16 -5.75 13.90 -9.89
CA GLU A 16 -6.77 12.94 -10.29
C GLU A 16 -6.51 11.54 -9.70
N VAL A 17 -5.24 11.23 -9.45
CA VAL A 17 -4.84 10.04 -8.69
C VAL A 17 -5.28 10.15 -7.24
N ILE A 18 -5.09 11.30 -6.59
CA ILE A 18 -5.47 11.53 -5.19
C ILE A 18 -7.00 11.57 -5.03
N SER A 19 -7.72 12.18 -5.98
CA SER A 19 -9.19 12.22 -5.92
C SER A 19 -9.84 10.85 -6.12
N ASN A 20 -9.21 9.96 -6.90
CA ASN A 20 -9.69 8.59 -7.12
C ASN A 20 -9.07 7.55 -6.17
N ALA A 21 -8.06 7.91 -5.37
CA ALA A 21 -7.44 7.06 -4.37
C ALA A 21 -8.45 6.33 -3.43
N PRO A 22 -9.51 6.97 -2.88
CA PRO A 22 -10.47 6.25 -2.04
C PRO A 22 -11.20 5.14 -2.80
N LYS A 23 -11.55 5.36 -4.08
CA LYS A 23 -12.20 4.35 -4.92
C LYS A 23 -11.28 3.16 -5.21
N VAL A 24 -9.99 3.43 -5.41
CA VAL A 24 -8.97 2.39 -5.62
C VAL A 24 -8.74 1.60 -4.33
N ALA A 25 -8.72 2.26 -3.17
CA ALA A 25 -8.64 1.60 -1.88
C ALA A 25 -9.86 0.70 -1.61
N ASP A 26 -11.07 1.16 -1.95
CA ASP A 26 -12.29 0.37 -1.84
C ASP A 26 -12.31 -0.83 -2.80
N ALA A 27 -11.83 -0.66 -4.03
CA ALA A 27 -11.69 -1.74 -5.00
C ALA A 27 -10.69 -2.81 -4.53
N ALA A 28 -9.53 -2.39 -4.01
CA ALA A 28 -8.53 -3.27 -3.42
C ALA A 28 -9.10 -4.02 -2.20
N LYS A 29 -9.82 -3.32 -1.32
CA LYS A 29 -10.50 -3.91 -0.16
C LYS A 29 -11.56 -4.93 -0.57
N LYS A 30 -12.29 -4.68 -1.66
CA LYS A 30 -13.30 -5.60 -2.21
C LYS A 30 -12.66 -6.87 -2.77
N LEU A 31 -11.55 -6.74 -3.49
CA LEU A 31 -10.77 -7.87 -4.02
C LEU A 31 -10.17 -8.70 -2.89
N TRP A 32 -9.61 -8.04 -1.88
CA TRP A 32 -9.08 -8.70 -0.67
C TRP A 32 -10.18 -9.46 0.08
N LYS A 33 -11.34 -8.84 0.29
CA LYS A 33 -12.50 -9.51 0.89
C LYS A 33 -12.99 -10.70 0.06
N ALA A 34 -12.99 -10.61 -1.27
CA ALA A 34 -13.40 -11.71 -2.14
C ALA A 34 -12.44 -12.90 -2.06
N VAL A 35 -11.13 -12.64 -1.97
CA VAL A 35 -10.11 -13.68 -1.78
C VAL A 35 -10.20 -14.27 -0.37
N ALA A 36 -10.36 -13.44 0.67
CA ALA A 36 -10.57 -13.88 2.04
C ALA A 36 -11.81 -14.78 2.17
N ASN A 37 -12.96 -14.39 1.62
CA ASN A 37 -14.17 -15.21 1.64
C ASN A 37 -14.07 -16.48 0.79
N LYS A 38 -13.34 -16.44 -0.34
CA LYS A 38 -13.12 -17.63 -1.18
C LYS A 38 -12.27 -18.68 -0.45
N SER A 39 -11.33 -18.27 0.39
CA SER A 39 -10.55 -19.20 1.23
C SER A 39 -11.39 -19.92 2.30
N VAL A 40 -12.50 -19.30 2.75
CA VAL A 40 -13.42 -19.88 3.75
C VAL A 40 -14.48 -20.79 3.08
N SER A 41 -14.67 -20.71 1.77
CA SER A 41 -15.72 -21.43 1.04
C SER A 41 -15.25 -22.65 0.25
N SER A 42 -13.98 -23.06 0.39
CA SER A 42 -13.47 -24.33 -0.15
C SER A 42 -13.77 -25.50 0.78
N GLU A 43 -15.02 -25.66 1.18
CA GLU A 43 -15.49 -26.87 1.87
C GLU A 43 -16.98 -27.12 1.58
N THR A 44 -17.35 -27.21 0.30
CA THR A 44 -18.61 -27.86 -0.09
C THR A 44 -18.51 -28.37 -1.53
N LEU A 45 -17.88 -29.53 -1.69
CA LEU A 45 -18.08 -30.40 -2.85
C LEU A 45 -18.61 -31.75 -2.33
N THR A 46 -19.92 -31.89 -2.44
CA THR A 46 -20.69 -33.08 -2.84
C THR A 46 -20.22 -34.47 -2.39
N ASP A 47 -21.00 -35.03 -1.46
CA ASP A 47 -21.53 -36.41 -1.41
C ASP A 47 -20.85 -37.49 -2.28
N VAL A 48 -20.03 -38.32 -1.64
CA VAL A 48 -20.03 -39.80 -1.78
C VAL A 48 -19.55 -40.36 -0.44
N ALA A 49 -20.38 -41.15 0.25
CA ALA A 49 -19.91 -42.02 1.33
C ALA A 49 -19.14 -43.22 0.74
N PRO A 50 -17.91 -43.49 1.21
CA PRO A 50 -17.48 -44.88 1.30
C PRO A 50 -16.73 -45.15 2.63
N PRO A 51 -16.45 -46.44 2.93
CA PRO A 51 -16.81 -47.11 4.16
C PRO A 51 -16.02 -46.63 5.39
N HIS A 52 -16.50 -47.04 6.56
CA HIS A 52 -15.84 -46.87 7.86
C HIS A 52 -14.41 -47.45 7.83
N PHE A 53 -13.43 -46.64 7.45
CA PHE A 53 -12.02 -46.94 7.66
C PHE A 53 -11.67 -46.44 9.06
N LEU A 54 -11.40 -47.38 9.96
CA LEU A 54 -10.63 -47.09 11.16
C LEU A 54 -9.35 -46.40 10.69
N PRO A 55 -9.03 -45.18 11.17
CA PRO A 55 -7.86 -44.46 10.69
C PRO A 55 -6.62 -45.27 11.08
N ASP A 56 -5.98 -45.91 10.09
CA ASP A 56 -4.69 -46.55 10.27
C ASP A 56 -3.72 -45.50 10.84
N ALA A 57 -2.88 -45.90 11.79
CA ALA A 57 -1.90 -45.01 12.44
C ALA A 57 -1.00 -44.28 11.42
N THR A 58 -0.86 -44.84 10.21
CA THR A 58 -0.17 -44.24 9.06
C THR A 58 -0.90 -43.04 8.46
N PHE A 59 -2.24 -43.03 8.46
CA PHE A 59 -3.07 -41.91 7.99
C PHE A 59 -2.99 -40.73 8.98
N ILE A 60 -3.04 -41.00 10.28
CA ILE A 60 -2.88 -39.97 11.32
C ILE A 60 -1.47 -39.37 11.27
N ALA A 61 -0.42 -40.20 11.14
CA ALA A 61 0.95 -39.71 11.00
C ALA A 61 1.16 -38.86 9.72
N GLY A 62 0.51 -39.21 8.61
CA GLY A 62 0.54 -38.42 7.38
C GLY A 62 -0.17 -37.07 7.51
N MET A 63 -1.22 -37.01 8.32
CA MET A 63 -1.97 -35.78 8.61
C MET A 63 -1.18 -34.86 9.58
N GLU A 64 -0.52 -35.44 10.57
CA GLU A 64 0.39 -34.73 11.48
C GLU A 64 1.60 -34.13 10.75
N ALA A 65 2.21 -34.89 9.84
CA ALA A 65 3.29 -34.40 8.98
C ALA A 65 2.84 -33.23 8.08
N ARG A 66 1.60 -33.28 7.57
CA ARG A 66 1.00 -32.17 6.81
C ARG A 66 0.73 -30.94 7.67
N LEU A 67 0.26 -31.12 8.90
CA LEU A 67 0.05 -30.03 9.85
C LEU A 67 1.36 -29.36 10.21
N ILE A 68 2.42 -30.12 10.52
CA ILE A 68 3.75 -29.59 10.82
C ILE A 68 4.32 -28.83 9.61
N ALA A 69 4.14 -29.34 8.39
CA ALA A 69 4.57 -28.66 7.17
C ALA A 69 3.79 -27.36 6.91
N MET A 70 2.47 -27.34 7.19
CA MET A 70 1.66 -26.13 7.11
C MET A 70 2.02 -25.10 8.19
N GLU A 71 2.25 -25.53 9.43
CA GLU A 71 2.68 -24.68 10.55
C GLU A 71 4.04 -24.03 10.24
N ALA A 72 4.98 -24.80 9.69
CA ALA A 72 6.26 -24.30 9.24
C ALA A 72 6.10 -23.23 8.13
N GLY A 73 5.27 -23.49 7.12
CA GLY A 73 4.98 -22.51 6.07
C GLY A 73 4.27 -21.25 6.58
N HIS A 74 3.40 -21.38 7.58
CA HIS A 74 2.72 -20.25 8.20
C HIS A 74 3.70 -19.36 8.99
N SER A 75 4.64 -19.97 9.73
CA SER A 75 5.67 -19.23 10.46
C SER A 75 6.62 -18.45 9.53
N ASP A 76 6.95 -19.02 8.37
CA ASP A 76 7.80 -18.39 7.36
C ASP A 76 7.09 -17.18 6.71
N LEU A 77 5.81 -17.34 6.34
CA LEU A 77 4.98 -16.25 5.85
C LEU A 77 4.80 -15.13 6.88
N GLN A 78 4.65 -15.47 8.16
CA GLN A 78 4.53 -14.49 9.23
C GLN A 78 5.83 -13.71 9.43
N ASN A 79 6.99 -14.38 9.34
CA ASN A 79 8.30 -13.73 9.38
C ASN A 79 8.52 -12.80 8.18
N GLN A 80 8.14 -13.24 6.97
CA GLN A 80 8.20 -12.40 5.77
C GLN A 80 7.25 -11.20 5.86
N MET A 81 6.06 -11.37 6.47
CA MET A 81 5.12 -10.29 6.72
C MET A 81 5.70 -9.26 7.70
N LEU A 82 6.35 -9.69 8.78
CA LEU A 82 7.01 -8.80 9.73
C LEU A 82 8.17 -8.03 9.08
N ALA A 83 9.01 -8.71 8.30
CA ALA A 83 10.09 -8.07 7.55
C ALA A 83 9.58 -7.05 6.52
N SER A 84 8.49 -7.38 5.81
CA SER A 84 7.84 -6.43 4.88
C SER A 84 7.20 -5.24 5.60
N SER A 85 6.70 -5.45 6.82
CA SER A 85 6.10 -4.39 7.64
C SER A 85 7.13 -3.38 8.12
N GLU A 86 8.36 -3.83 8.39
CA GLU A 86 9.48 -2.96 8.73
C GLU A 86 9.89 -2.08 7.53
N LEU A 87 10.00 -2.67 6.34
CA LEU A 87 10.27 -1.92 5.10
C LEU A 87 9.15 -0.92 4.76
N ILE A 88 7.88 -1.31 4.93
CA ILE A 88 6.74 -0.40 4.72
C ILE A 88 6.77 0.75 5.73
N LYS A 89 7.12 0.47 6.99
CA LYS A 89 7.26 1.49 8.04
C LYS A 89 8.39 2.47 7.73
N GLU A 90 9.52 1.98 7.24
CA GLU A 90 10.66 2.82 6.85
C GLU A 90 10.34 3.68 5.63
N LEU A 91 9.65 3.13 4.61
CA LEU A 91 9.13 3.89 3.47
C LEU A 91 8.11 4.96 3.90
N ALA A 92 7.25 4.65 4.87
CA ALA A 92 6.28 5.60 5.40
C ALA A 92 6.96 6.75 6.16
N ASP A 93 7.98 6.45 6.98
CA ASP A 93 8.74 7.48 7.69
C ASP A 93 9.56 8.36 6.73
N GLN A 94 10.21 7.75 5.73
CA GLN A 94 10.90 8.49 4.68
C GLN A 94 9.94 9.40 3.89
N ASN A 95 8.74 8.92 3.54
CA ASN A 95 7.72 9.74 2.91
C ASN A 95 7.25 10.89 3.83
N ALA A 96 7.03 10.64 5.12
CA ALA A 96 6.66 11.69 6.07
C ALA A 96 7.75 12.77 6.17
N GLN A 97 9.02 12.39 6.18
CA GLN A 97 10.14 13.32 6.17
C GLN A 97 10.24 14.10 4.85
N LEU A 98 10.03 13.45 3.70
CA LEU A 98 10.01 14.10 2.39
C LEU A 98 8.88 15.13 2.28
N VAL A 99 7.67 14.77 2.68
CA VAL A 99 6.51 15.68 2.70
C VAL A 99 6.78 16.87 3.62
N LYS A 100 7.35 16.64 4.80
CA LYS A 100 7.72 17.71 5.74
C LYS A 100 8.73 18.69 5.11
N ARG A 101 9.76 18.18 4.42
CA ARG A 101 10.75 19.02 3.73
C ARG A 101 10.10 19.83 2.61
N ILE A 102 9.22 19.22 1.82
CA ILE A 102 8.48 19.90 0.75
C ILE A 102 7.59 21.00 1.32
N GLU A 103 6.88 20.76 2.41
CA GLU A 103 5.99 21.76 3.02
C GLU A 103 6.78 23.00 3.48
N THR A 104 7.95 22.81 4.10
CA THR A 104 8.80 23.94 4.50
C THR A 104 9.31 24.75 3.31
N ASN A 105 9.64 24.09 2.20
CA ASN A 105 10.05 24.76 0.97
C ASN A 105 8.87 25.51 0.35
N ARG A 106 7.69 24.89 0.30
CA ARG A 106 6.45 25.48 -0.22
C ARG A 106 6.07 26.75 0.52
N ILE A 107 6.16 26.76 1.86
CA ILE A 107 5.90 27.96 2.67
C ILE A 107 6.90 29.07 2.32
N ARG A 108 8.19 28.77 2.20
CA ARG A 108 9.20 29.76 1.82
C ARG A 108 8.95 30.36 0.44
N VAL A 109 8.58 29.51 -0.53
CA VAL A 109 8.26 29.96 -1.88
C VAL A 109 7.06 30.89 -1.84
N ILE A 110 5.97 30.53 -1.16
CA ILE A 110 4.76 31.38 -1.01
C ILE A 110 5.12 32.75 -0.43
N TRP A 111 5.94 32.79 0.63
CA TRP A 111 6.38 34.05 1.22
C TRP A 111 7.18 34.92 0.24
N LEU A 112 8.08 34.32 -0.52
CA LEU A 112 8.84 35.04 -1.56
C LEU A 112 7.93 35.57 -2.66
N THR A 113 6.95 34.78 -3.14
CA THR A 113 6.00 35.26 -4.15
C THR A 113 5.13 36.39 -3.63
N VAL A 114 4.67 36.32 -2.38
CA VAL A 114 3.91 37.41 -1.75
C VAL A 114 4.76 38.67 -1.63
N ALA A 115 6.01 38.55 -1.17
CA ALA A 115 6.91 39.70 -1.05
C ALA A 115 7.18 40.37 -2.41
N ILE A 116 7.49 39.58 -3.44
CA ILE A 116 7.67 40.09 -4.80
C ILE A 116 6.39 40.74 -5.33
N GLY A 117 5.24 40.11 -5.11
CA GLY A 117 3.93 40.65 -5.49
C GLY A 117 3.66 42.02 -4.87
N LEU A 118 3.94 42.18 -3.57
CA LEU A 118 3.81 43.46 -2.87
C LEU A 118 4.74 44.54 -3.44
N VAL A 119 5.99 44.19 -3.76
CA VAL A 119 6.94 45.13 -4.38
C VAL A 119 6.43 45.59 -5.75
N ILE A 120 5.92 44.67 -6.57
CA ILE A 120 5.36 45.00 -7.89
C ILE A 120 4.14 45.94 -7.75
N ILE A 121 3.23 45.63 -6.82
CA ILE A 121 2.05 46.46 -6.55
C ILE A 121 2.47 47.86 -6.08
N PHE A 122 3.43 47.94 -5.16
CA PHE A 122 3.95 49.22 -4.67
C PHE A 122 4.58 50.04 -5.79
N MET A 123 5.40 49.42 -6.64
CA MET A 123 5.98 50.09 -7.82
C MET A 123 4.90 50.59 -8.79
N ALA A 124 3.86 49.79 -9.03
CA ALA A 124 2.77 50.17 -9.91
C ALA A 124 1.98 51.37 -9.35
N LEU A 125 1.71 51.38 -8.04
CA LEU A 125 1.05 52.50 -7.36
C LEU A 125 1.91 53.77 -7.37
N ALA A 126 3.22 53.64 -7.13
CA ALA A 126 4.16 54.76 -7.18
C ALA A 126 4.27 55.37 -8.58
N ARG A 127 4.09 54.58 -9.64
CA ARG A 127 4.10 55.06 -11.02
C ARG A 127 2.80 55.77 -11.42
N LEU A 128 1.69 55.46 -10.77
CA LEU A 128 0.37 56.01 -11.10
C LEU A 128 0.07 57.34 -10.39
N ARG A 129 0.89 57.70 -9.39
CA ARG A 129 0.78 58.91 -8.59
C ARG A 129 1.77 59.96 -9.04
#